data_AF-A0A941P4B9-F1
#
_entry.id   AF-A0A941P4B9-F1
#
_cell.length_a   1.000
_cell.length_b   1.000
_cell.length_c   1.000
_cell.angle_alpha   90.00
_cell.angle_beta   90.00
_cell.angle_gamma   90.00
#
_symmetry.space_group_name_H-M   'P 1'
#
loop_
_entity.id
_entity.type
_entity.pdbx_description
1 polymer ?
#
loop_
_entity_poly.entity_id
_entity_poly.type
_entity_poly.pdbx_seq_one_letter_code
_entity_poly.pdbx_strand_id
1 'polypeptide(L)'
;MTRTNQPSNRKIDLPHMAFYRAWLQGVDLREATDRYLIEGMDLREAKSTLAWMRETLIRAARRHGRMSYVRLLRIQIPNQARDATPRPALPSLEEFREERDPDNFYAEDELLEIYLAEYPDAAQEAKSPQEQRIERLIQRQIEAINWAEAHVATRPMPSDSVVEWFDRPMAERLIVHGLPTLQMLVLHINARGYRWHAGIRQLGQIQAARVVAWLRQHEASLGEIQAQALTPTRAIVAAEQVRPASTDIMPLESFLVPTQLDGVQGDNRHLGKPRIEAVNDYQAINSWLNAVSRNDNTRRSYRREAERLLLWAILERGKALSSLSVDDAAAHQDWLYALGRTPEQHWHWKIPQDKWLGPRNTARWSPDWRPYEGALSLRSQQQSYVILKSLCEWLTKMR
;
A
#
# COMPACT_ATOMS: atom_id res chain seq x y z
N MET A 1 -28.59 20.36 -23.82
CA MET A 1 -28.33 18.90 -23.88
C MET A 1 -28.68 18.30 -22.53
N THR A 2 -29.83 17.64 -22.48
CA THR A 2 -30.42 16.97 -21.32
C THR A 2 -29.53 15.83 -20.85
N ARG A 3 -29.01 15.91 -19.61
CA ARG A 3 -28.34 14.79 -18.94
C ARG A 3 -29.39 13.70 -18.70
N THR A 4 -29.46 12.71 -19.59
CA THR A 4 -30.21 11.49 -19.39
C THR A 4 -29.63 10.75 -18.18
N ASN A 5 -30.38 10.78 -17.08
CA ASN A 5 -30.07 10.13 -15.82
C ASN A 5 -30.28 8.61 -15.98
N GLN A 6 -29.38 7.94 -16.70
CA GLN A 6 -29.36 6.48 -16.74
C GLN A 6 -29.10 5.95 -15.32
N PRO A 7 -29.82 4.91 -14.88
CA PRO A 7 -29.59 4.32 -13.56
C PRO A 7 -28.15 3.81 -13.50
N SER A 8 -27.36 4.32 -12.55
CA SER A 8 -26.03 3.78 -12.26
C SER A 8 -26.17 2.28 -11.94
N ASN A 9 -25.53 1.41 -12.72
CA ASN A 9 -25.48 -0.04 -12.48
C ASN A 9 -24.55 -0.42 -11.31
N ARG A 10 -24.24 0.56 -10.45
CA ARG A 10 -23.36 0.41 -9.29
C ARG A 10 -24.12 -0.30 -8.18
N LYS A 11 -23.53 -1.36 -7.63
CA LYS A 11 -24.03 -2.18 -6.52
C LYS A 11 -23.58 -1.58 -5.18
N ILE A 12 -24.34 -1.86 -4.11
CA ILE A 12 -24.00 -1.48 -2.74
C ILE A 12 -23.35 -2.67 -2.04
N ASP A 13 -22.27 -2.42 -1.31
CA ASP A 13 -21.61 -3.40 -0.43
C ASP A 13 -21.85 -3.12 1.06
N LEU A 14 -21.27 -3.97 1.91
CA LEU A 14 -21.40 -3.90 3.37
C LEU A 14 -20.79 -2.62 3.99
N PRO A 15 -19.57 -2.17 3.61
CA PRO A 15 -19.01 -0.88 4.04
C PRO A 15 -19.91 0.32 3.74
N HIS A 16 -20.48 0.39 2.52
CA HIS A 16 -21.42 1.46 2.17
C HIS A 16 -22.62 1.45 3.14
N MET A 17 -23.21 0.29 3.44
CA MET A 17 -24.33 0.19 4.40
C MET A 17 -23.93 0.61 5.82
N ALA A 18 -22.74 0.22 6.29
CA ALA A 18 -22.22 0.63 7.60
C ALA A 18 -22.02 2.15 7.68
N PHE A 19 -21.45 2.76 6.62
CA PHE A 19 -21.31 4.20 6.49
C PHE A 19 -22.66 4.94 6.58
N TYR A 20 -23.65 4.50 5.79
CA TYR A 20 -24.96 5.14 5.76
C TYR A 20 -25.69 5.05 7.11
N ARG A 21 -25.57 3.91 7.81
CA ARG A 21 -26.11 3.72 9.16
C ARG A 21 -25.42 4.64 10.18
N ALA A 22 -24.09 4.67 10.19
CA ALA A 22 -23.33 5.51 11.11
C ALA A 22 -23.71 6.99 10.95
N TRP A 23 -23.81 7.47 9.70
CA TRP A 23 -24.24 8.83 9.41
C TRP A 23 -25.67 9.12 9.90
N LEU A 24 -26.61 8.18 9.77
CA LEU A 24 -27.97 8.35 10.29
C LEU A 24 -28.06 8.32 11.82
N GLN A 25 -27.14 7.63 12.48
CA GLN A 25 -27.05 7.54 13.93
C GLN A 25 -26.37 8.76 14.58
N GLY A 26 -26.00 9.77 13.79
CA GLY A 26 -25.44 11.01 14.31
C GLY A 26 -23.91 11.11 14.27
N VAL A 27 -23.22 10.13 13.69
CA VAL A 27 -21.75 10.21 13.49
C VAL A 27 -21.46 11.33 12.48
N ASP A 28 -20.42 12.13 12.75
CA ASP A 28 -20.01 13.18 11.81
C ASP A 28 -19.70 12.58 10.43
N LEU A 29 -20.03 13.33 9.37
CA LEU A 29 -19.87 12.82 8.01
C LEU A 29 -18.41 12.51 7.69
N ARG A 30 -17.46 13.32 8.16
CA ARG A 30 -16.02 13.07 7.96
C ARG A 30 -15.60 11.82 8.72
N GLU A 31 -15.98 11.72 10.00
CA GLU A 31 -15.65 10.57 10.83
C GLU A 31 -16.22 9.26 10.26
N ALA A 32 -17.49 9.25 9.86
CA ALA A 32 -18.11 8.09 9.23
C ALA A 32 -17.43 7.72 7.90
N THR A 33 -17.01 8.72 7.12
CA THR A 33 -16.28 8.52 5.86
C THR A 33 -14.92 7.88 6.12
N ASP A 34 -14.17 8.38 7.09
CA ASP A 34 -12.85 7.85 7.44
C ASP A 34 -12.95 6.44 8.05
N ARG A 35 -14.05 6.14 8.77
CA ARG A 35 -14.25 4.87 9.48
C ARG A 35 -14.78 3.73 8.62
N TYR A 36 -15.71 4.02 7.70
CA TYR A 36 -16.45 3.00 6.95
C TYR A 36 -16.31 3.12 5.45
N LEU A 37 -15.96 4.31 4.95
CA LEU A 37 -15.60 4.49 3.57
C LEU A 37 -14.07 4.60 3.48
N ILE A 38 -13.66 5.28 2.43
CA ILE A 38 -12.32 5.21 1.91
C ILE A 38 -11.54 6.42 2.44
N GLU A 39 -10.45 6.20 3.19
CA GLU A 39 -9.62 7.26 3.80
C GLU A 39 -9.20 8.33 2.79
N GLY A 40 -9.52 9.60 3.08
CA GLY A 40 -9.23 10.77 2.25
C GLY A 40 -10.25 11.05 1.14
N MET A 41 -11.44 10.45 1.20
CA MET A 41 -12.58 10.89 0.39
C MET A 41 -12.96 12.32 0.82
N ASP A 42 -13.16 13.22 -0.14
CA ASP A 42 -13.56 14.58 0.21
C ASP A 42 -15.03 14.63 0.66
N LEU A 43 -15.41 15.71 1.36
CA LEU A 43 -16.78 15.86 1.86
C LEU A 43 -17.82 15.92 0.72
N ARG A 44 -17.42 16.27 -0.50
CA ARG A 44 -18.31 16.36 -1.65
C ARG A 44 -18.62 14.97 -2.21
N GLU A 45 -17.62 14.11 -2.29
CA GLU A 45 -17.69 12.69 -2.65
C GLU A 45 -18.46 11.90 -1.60
N ALA A 46 -18.28 12.18 -0.30
CA ALA A 46 -19.07 11.56 0.76
C ALA A 46 -20.56 11.90 0.64
N LYS A 47 -20.88 13.19 0.40
CA LYS A 47 -22.27 13.64 0.16
C LYS A 47 -22.90 13.02 -1.08
N SER A 48 -22.13 12.91 -2.17
CA SER A 48 -22.62 12.27 -3.40
C SER A 48 -22.86 10.77 -3.20
N THR A 49 -22.01 10.11 -2.41
CA THR A 49 -22.15 8.70 -2.03
C THR A 49 -23.41 8.46 -1.19
N LEU A 50 -23.68 9.29 -0.17
CA LEU A 50 -24.93 9.25 0.61
C LEU A 50 -26.18 9.39 -0.29
N ALA A 51 -26.15 10.36 -1.21
CA ALA A 51 -27.27 10.61 -2.11
C ALA A 51 -27.53 9.41 -3.04
N TRP A 52 -26.48 8.84 -3.62
CA TRP A 52 -26.55 7.66 -4.48
C TRP A 52 -27.05 6.43 -3.72
N MET A 53 -26.51 6.17 -2.52
CA MET A 53 -26.94 5.08 -1.66
C MET A 53 -28.43 5.17 -1.36
N ARG A 54 -28.89 6.32 -0.88
CA ARG A 54 -30.30 6.55 -0.58
C ARG A 54 -31.20 6.30 -1.79
N GLU A 55 -30.84 6.82 -2.95
CA GLU A 55 -31.62 6.63 -4.18
C GLU A 55 -31.69 5.14 -4.58
N THR A 56 -30.59 4.41 -4.38
CA THR A 56 -30.51 2.97 -4.66
C THR A 56 -31.37 2.16 -3.68
N LEU A 57 -31.34 2.48 -2.39
CA LEU A 57 -32.22 1.88 -1.37
C LEU A 57 -33.70 2.18 -1.65
N ILE A 58 -34.03 3.41 -2.06
CA ILE A 58 -35.40 3.79 -2.47
C ILE A 58 -35.85 2.96 -3.66
N ARG A 59 -35.00 2.77 -4.67
CA ARG A 59 -35.31 1.94 -5.84
C ARG A 59 -35.53 0.48 -5.46
N ALA A 60 -34.71 -0.07 -4.57
CA ALA A 60 -34.88 -1.42 -4.05
C ALA A 60 -36.23 -1.58 -3.32
N ALA A 61 -36.53 -0.69 -2.37
CA ALA A 61 -37.81 -0.68 -1.66
C ALA A 61 -39.01 -0.57 -2.63
N ARG A 62 -38.90 0.23 -3.68
CA ARG A 62 -39.94 0.36 -4.71
C ARG A 62 -40.13 -0.94 -5.52
N ARG A 63 -39.04 -1.62 -5.92
CA ARG A 63 -39.10 -2.88 -6.68
C ARG A 63 -39.81 -4.00 -5.91
N HIS A 64 -39.64 -4.05 -4.59
CA HIS A 64 -40.30 -5.05 -3.74
C HIS A 64 -41.65 -4.58 -3.15
N GLY A 65 -42.25 -3.50 -3.67
CA GLY A 65 -43.57 -3.04 -3.24
C GLY A 65 -43.64 -2.41 -1.83
N ARG A 66 -42.50 -2.18 -1.17
CA ARG A 66 -42.43 -1.62 0.20
C ARG A 66 -42.52 -0.08 0.20
N MET A 67 -43.70 0.44 -0.12
CA MET A 67 -43.94 1.89 -0.23
C MET A 67 -43.76 2.66 1.10
N SER A 68 -43.99 2.01 2.24
CA SER A 68 -43.69 2.58 3.57
C SER A 68 -42.20 2.88 3.74
N TYR A 69 -41.31 1.99 3.31
CA TYR A 69 -39.85 2.19 3.33
C TYR A 69 -39.39 3.24 2.33
N VAL A 70 -40.03 3.33 1.16
CA VAL A 70 -39.79 4.44 0.21
C VAL A 70 -40.10 5.80 0.86
N ARG A 71 -41.20 5.90 1.61
CA ARG A 71 -41.55 7.13 2.34
C ARG A 71 -40.53 7.42 3.45
N LEU A 72 -40.15 6.41 4.24
CA LEU A 72 -39.17 6.56 5.32
C LEU A 72 -37.78 7.02 4.81
N LEU A 73 -37.23 6.37 3.79
CA LEU A 73 -35.92 6.70 3.22
C LEU A 73 -35.87 8.06 2.50
N ARG A 74 -37.04 8.64 2.16
CA ARG A 74 -37.13 9.99 1.58
C ARG A 74 -37.03 11.09 2.63
N ILE A 75 -37.36 10.80 3.88
CA ILE A 75 -37.31 11.79 4.96
C ILE A 75 -35.85 12.14 5.22
N GLN A 76 -35.52 13.42 5.09
CA GLN A 76 -34.20 13.95 5.47
C GLN A 76 -34.27 14.35 6.93
N ILE A 77 -33.52 13.63 7.75
CA ILE A 77 -33.20 14.06 9.12
C ILE A 77 -31.86 14.80 9.00
N PRO A 78 -31.76 16.07 9.40
CA PRO A 78 -30.48 16.74 9.49
C PRO A 78 -29.55 15.90 10.37
N ASN A 79 -28.32 15.63 9.91
CA ASN A 79 -27.34 14.93 10.73
C ASN A 79 -27.08 15.81 11.96
N GLN A 80 -27.64 15.41 13.11
CA GLN A 80 -27.40 16.06 14.39
C GLN A 80 -26.05 15.55 14.91
N ALA A 81 -24.96 15.87 14.20
CA ALA A 81 -23.65 15.89 14.84
C ALA A 81 -23.77 16.96 15.93
N ARG A 82 -24.28 16.56 17.10
CA ARG A 82 -24.37 17.41 18.26
C ARG A 82 -22.92 17.67 18.61
N ASP A 83 -22.51 18.93 18.59
CA ASP A 83 -21.45 19.41 19.45
C ASP A 83 -21.94 19.24 20.89
N ALA A 84 -22.04 18.00 21.36
CA ALA A 84 -22.21 17.67 22.75
C ALA A 84 -20.80 17.60 23.31
N THR A 85 -20.37 18.68 23.96
CA THR A 85 -19.42 18.54 25.07
C THR A 85 -19.90 17.36 25.93
N PRO A 86 -19.03 16.41 26.30
CA PRO A 86 -19.43 15.37 27.24
C PRO A 86 -19.82 16.08 28.54
N ARG A 87 -21.12 16.12 28.81
CA ARG A 87 -21.64 16.56 30.11
C ARG A 87 -21.39 15.45 31.11
N PRO A 88 -21.11 15.79 32.38
CA PRO A 88 -20.88 14.78 33.40
C PRO A 88 -22.08 13.83 33.44
N ALA A 89 -21.80 12.52 33.43
CA ALA A 89 -22.83 11.51 33.44
C ALA A 89 -23.56 11.55 34.79
N LEU A 90 -24.85 11.89 34.76
CA LEU A 90 -25.73 11.64 35.91
C LEU A 90 -25.97 10.12 36.03
N PRO A 91 -26.03 9.58 37.25
CA PRO A 91 -26.34 8.17 37.45
C PRO A 91 -27.73 7.86 36.90
N SER A 92 -27.89 6.73 36.22
CA SER A 92 -29.21 6.28 35.78
C SER A 92 -30.14 6.03 36.97
N LEU A 93 -31.46 6.09 36.75
CA LEU A 93 -32.45 5.82 37.81
C LEU A 93 -32.27 4.41 38.42
N GLU A 94 -31.80 3.44 37.64
CA GLU A 94 -31.49 2.09 38.12
C GLU A 94 -30.22 2.05 38.99
N GLU A 95 -29.15 2.74 38.61
CA GLU A 95 -27.94 2.86 39.44
C GLU A 95 -28.21 3.62 40.73
N PHE A 96 -29.04 4.66 40.68
CA PHE A 96 -29.50 5.40 41.86
C PHE A 96 -30.31 4.50 42.80
N ARG A 97 -31.14 3.61 42.25
CA ARG A 97 -31.87 2.60 43.02
C ARG A 97 -30.92 1.61 43.70
N GLU A 98 -29.96 1.06 42.98
CA GLU A 98 -29.00 0.11 43.54
C GLU A 98 -28.21 0.70 44.71
N GLU A 99 -27.96 2.01 44.71
CA GLU A 99 -27.26 2.71 45.79
C GLU A 99 -28.17 3.12 46.96
N ARG A 100 -29.38 3.63 46.70
CA ARG A 100 -30.26 4.23 47.71
C ARG A 100 -31.43 3.37 48.16
N ASP A 101 -31.90 2.49 47.30
CA ASP A 101 -33.03 1.60 47.56
C ASP A 101 -32.81 0.17 47.03
N PRO A 102 -31.77 -0.53 47.51
CA PRO A 102 -31.46 -1.89 47.08
C PRO A 102 -32.56 -2.91 47.45
N ASP A 103 -33.43 -2.57 48.41
CA ASP A 103 -34.53 -3.42 48.89
C ASP A 103 -35.87 -3.14 48.17
N ASN A 104 -35.91 -2.25 47.17
CA ASN A 104 -37.13 -1.80 46.45
C ASN A 104 -38.27 -1.32 47.37
N PHE A 105 -37.92 -0.52 48.38
CA PHE A 105 -38.85 0.09 49.31
C PHE A 105 -39.72 1.18 48.68
N TYR A 106 -39.20 1.93 47.71
CA TYR A 106 -39.93 2.99 47.02
C TYR A 106 -40.58 2.47 45.72
N ALA A 107 -41.80 2.94 45.45
CA ALA A 107 -42.39 2.78 44.13
C ALA A 107 -41.63 3.63 43.09
N GLU A 108 -41.69 3.25 41.81
CA GLU A 108 -40.88 3.88 40.74
C GLU A 108 -41.12 5.39 40.60
N ASP A 109 -42.34 5.85 40.88
CA ASP A 109 -42.75 7.26 40.89
C ASP A 109 -42.19 8.04 42.09
N GLU A 110 -42.24 7.46 43.29
CA GLU A 110 -41.65 8.04 44.50
C GLU A 110 -40.11 8.11 44.39
N LEU A 111 -39.48 7.08 43.82
CA LEU A 111 -38.04 7.04 43.57
C LEU A 111 -37.62 8.07 42.51
N LEU A 112 -38.45 8.28 41.48
CA LEU A 112 -38.26 9.32 40.47
C LEU A 112 -38.34 10.72 41.09
N GLU A 113 -39.27 10.97 42.02
CA GLU A 113 -39.37 12.24 42.73
C GLU A 113 -38.12 12.54 43.57
N ILE A 114 -37.62 11.53 44.29
CA ILE A 114 -36.38 11.62 45.07
C ILE A 114 -35.17 11.88 44.16
N TYR A 115 -35.08 11.15 43.04
CA TYR A 115 -34.02 11.32 42.03
C TYR A 115 -34.03 12.72 41.41
N LEU A 116 -35.21 13.25 41.05
CA LEU A 116 -35.34 14.60 40.48
C LEU A 116 -35.12 15.73 41.51
N ALA A 117 -35.34 15.45 42.79
CA ALA A 117 -35.01 16.38 43.87
C ALA A 117 -33.50 16.46 44.15
N GLU A 118 -32.78 15.34 44.04
CA GLU A 118 -31.32 15.24 44.25
C GLU A 118 -30.54 15.66 42.99
N TYR A 119 -31.12 15.41 41.80
CA TYR A 119 -30.57 15.79 40.49
C TYR A 119 -31.57 16.65 39.69
N PRO A 120 -31.78 17.92 40.04
CA PRO A 120 -32.71 18.81 39.33
C PRO A 120 -32.33 19.06 37.86
N ASP A 121 -31.05 18.87 37.51
CA ASP A 121 -30.57 18.92 36.12
C ASP A 121 -31.04 17.70 35.29
N ALA A 122 -31.39 16.57 35.92
CA ALA A 122 -31.92 15.39 35.23
C ALA A 122 -33.30 15.64 34.60
N ALA A 123 -34.10 16.56 35.16
CA ALA A 123 -35.35 17.01 34.56
C ALA A 123 -35.13 17.75 33.22
N GLN A 124 -33.98 18.40 33.05
CA GLN A 124 -33.56 19.03 31.80
C GLN A 124 -32.90 18.04 30.82
N GLU A 125 -32.43 16.88 31.32
CA GLU A 125 -31.87 15.77 30.53
C GLU A 125 -32.92 14.79 29.98
N ALA A 126 -34.17 14.86 30.46
CA ALA A 126 -35.27 14.12 29.86
C ALA A 126 -35.40 14.50 28.37
N LYS A 127 -35.04 13.55 27.48
CA LYS A 127 -35.09 13.73 26.02
C LYS A 127 -36.41 14.39 25.64
N SER A 128 -36.33 15.54 24.99
CA SER A 128 -37.53 16.28 24.57
C SER A 128 -38.41 15.40 23.68
N PRO A 129 -39.74 15.61 23.67
CA PRO A 129 -40.63 14.85 22.79
C PRO A 129 -40.23 14.88 21.31
N GLN A 130 -39.54 15.95 20.89
CA GLN A 130 -38.96 16.09 19.56
C GLN A 130 -37.78 15.15 19.33
N GLU A 131 -36.88 14.99 20.29
CA GLU A 131 -35.73 14.08 20.22
C GLU A 131 -36.16 12.62 20.22
N GLN A 132 -37.12 12.26 21.07
CA GLN A 132 -37.71 10.91 21.09
C GLN A 132 -38.39 10.57 19.75
N ARG A 133 -39.05 11.55 19.12
CA ARG A 133 -39.65 11.38 17.79
C ARG A 133 -38.61 11.17 16.70
N ILE A 134 -37.48 11.89 16.77
CA ILE A 134 -36.36 11.74 15.83
C ILE A 134 -35.68 10.39 16.01
N GLU A 135 -35.45 9.95 17.25
CA GLU A 135 -34.88 8.64 17.56
C GLU A 135 -35.74 7.48 17.04
N ARG A 136 -37.06 7.52 17.29
CA ARG A 136 -38.01 6.54 16.72
C ARG A 136 -37.99 6.54 15.19
N LEU A 137 -37.80 7.70 14.57
CA LEU A 137 -37.72 7.83 13.12
C LEU A 137 -36.40 7.26 12.57
N ILE A 138 -35.26 7.54 13.22
CA ILE A 138 -33.95 6.96 12.89
C ILE A 138 -34.02 5.44 13.00
N GLN A 139 -34.60 4.91 14.08
CA GLN A 139 -34.75 3.47 14.27
C GLN A 139 -35.54 2.82 13.13
N ARG A 140 -36.67 3.42 12.73
CA ARG A 140 -37.45 2.96 11.56
C ARG A 140 -36.70 3.08 10.23
N GLN A 141 -35.81 4.06 10.08
CA GLN A 141 -34.94 4.16 8.90
C GLN A 141 -33.87 3.07 8.90
N ILE A 142 -33.27 2.76 10.05
CA ILE A 142 -32.31 1.65 10.22
C ILE A 142 -32.97 0.31 9.88
N GLU A 143 -34.20 0.07 10.35
CA GLU A 143 -34.98 -1.11 9.96
C GLU A 143 -35.16 -1.21 8.44
N ALA A 144 -35.50 -0.09 7.79
CA ALA A 144 -35.65 -0.05 6.33
C ALA A 144 -34.32 -0.31 5.59
N ILE A 145 -33.19 0.14 6.15
CA ILE A 145 -31.85 -0.11 5.60
C ILE A 145 -31.44 -1.55 5.78
N ASN A 146 -31.59 -2.12 6.98
CA ASN A 146 -31.27 -3.53 7.25
C ASN A 146 -32.11 -4.47 6.37
N TRP A 147 -33.39 -4.15 6.17
CA TRP A 147 -34.22 -4.87 5.22
C TRP A 147 -33.67 -4.76 3.79
N ALA A 148 -33.29 -3.56 3.36
CA ALA A 148 -32.75 -3.35 2.01
C ALA A 148 -31.37 -4.01 1.83
N GLU A 149 -30.54 -4.05 2.87
CA GLU A 149 -29.24 -4.76 2.89
C GLU A 149 -29.42 -6.23 2.54
N ALA A 150 -30.37 -6.92 3.18
CA ALA A 150 -30.69 -8.32 2.88
C ALA A 150 -31.19 -8.59 1.45
N HIS A 151 -31.63 -7.55 0.72
CA HIS A 151 -32.23 -7.67 -0.61
C HIS A 151 -31.42 -6.96 -1.71
N VAL A 152 -30.32 -6.28 -1.38
CA VAL A 152 -29.50 -5.48 -2.32
C VAL A 152 -28.02 -5.89 -2.28
N ALA A 153 -27.51 -6.39 -1.14
CA ALA A 153 -26.12 -6.81 -1.02
C ALA A 153 -25.88 -8.07 -1.87
N THR A 154 -25.27 -7.88 -3.04
CA THR A 154 -24.78 -8.98 -3.88
C THR A 154 -23.33 -9.24 -3.49
N ARG A 155 -22.88 -10.50 -3.40
CA ARG A 155 -21.46 -10.80 -3.17
C ARG A 155 -20.67 -10.55 -4.47
N PRO A 156 -19.51 -9.87 -4.45
CA PRO A 156 -18.74 -9.63 -5.67
C PRO A 156 -18.14 -10.93 -6.20
N MET A 157 -18.40 -11.19 -7.47
CA MET A 157 -17.90 -12.36 -8.17
C MET A 157 -16.72 -11.97 -9.07
N PRO A 158 -15.74 -12.87 -9.32
CA PRO A 158 -14.59 -12.57 -10.18
C PRO A 158 -14.98 -12.11 -11.60
N SER A 159 -16.08 -12.64 -12.13
CA SER A 159 -16.63 -12.29 -13.45
C SER A 159 -17.33 -10.94 -13.50
N ASP A 160 -17.57 -10.28 -12.36
CA ASP A 160 -18.29 -9.01 -12.33
C ASP A 160 -17.50 -7.91 -13.02
N SER A 161 -18.23 -7.04 -13.71
CA SER A 161 -17.66 -5.85 -14.34
C SER A 161 -17.24 -4.82 -13.29
N VAL A 162 -16.11 -4.15 -13.50
CA VAL A 162 -15.65 -3.05 -12.63
C VAL A 162 -16.66 -1.89 -12.56
N VAL A 163 -17.53 -1.73 -13.58
CA VAL A 163 -18.60 -0.72 -13.62
C VAL A 163 -19.68 -0.97 -12.58
N GLU A 164 -19.86 -2.24 -12.19
CA GLU A 164 -20.86 -2.62 -11.20
C GLU A 164 -20.42 -2.27 -9.78
N TRP A 165 -19.14 -1.99 -9.54
CA TRP A 165 -18.59 -1.85 -8.20
C TRP A 165 -17.96 -0.49 -7.95
N PHE A 166 -17.26 0.06 -8.95
CA PHE A 166 -16.60 1.36 -8.83
C PHE A 166 -17.43 2.49 -9.43
N ASP A 167 -17.13 3.73 -9.03
CA ASP A 167 -17.74 4.91 -9.63
C ASP A 167 -17.32 5.05 -11.11
N ARG A 168 -18.15 5.72 -11.90
CA ARG A 168 -17.98 5.80 -13.35
C ARG A 168 -16.59 6.28 -13.80
N PRO A 169 -16.02 7.38 -13.25
CA PRO A 169 -14.67 7.80 -13.58
C PRO A 169 -13.60 6.73 -13.32
N MET A 170 -13.69 6.00 -12.20
CA MET A 170 -12.75 4.94 -11.87
C MET A 170 -12.90 3.75 -12.82
N ALA A 171 -14.14 3.27 -13.00
CA ALA A 171 -14.43 2.13 -13.87
C ALA A 171 -13.99 2.38 -15.32
N GLU A 172 -14.24 3.58 -15.86
CA GLU A 172 -13.81 3.97 -17.21
C GLU A 172 -12.28 3.92 -17.35
N ARG A 173 -11.52 4.38 -16.35
CA ARG A 173 -10.04 4.31 -16.37
C ARG A 173 -9.53 2.87 -16.37
N LEU A 174 -10.14 2.00 -15.56
CA LEU A 174 -9.77 0.59 -15.48
C LEU A 174 -10.07 -0.15 -16.79
N ILE A 175 -11.25 0.09 -17.38
CA ILE A 175 -11.65 -0.50 -18.67
C ILE A 175 -10.70 -0.07 -19.79
N VAL A 176 -10.37 1.22 -19.89
CA VAL A 176 -9.42 1.73 -20.90
C VAL A 176 -8.03 1.10 -20.74
N HIS A 177 -7.64 0.69 -19.53
CA HIS A 177 -6.38 -0.03 -19.28
C HIS A 177 -6.45 -1.55 -19.47
N GLY A 178 -7.58 -2.07 -19.99
CA GLY A 178 -7.76 -3.50 -20.23
C GLY A 178 -8.13 -4.29 -18.97
N LEU A 179 -8.72 -3.64 -17.95
CA LEU A 179 -9.17 -4.26 -16.70
C LEU A 179 -10.70 -4.17 -16.56
N PRO A 180 -11.48 -4.88 -17.41
CA PRO A 180 -12.94 -4.76 -17.41
C PRO A 180 -13.63 -5.51 -16.28
N THR A 181 -12.97 -6.49 -15.65
CA THR A 181 -13.55 -7.34 -14.59
C THR A 181 -12.73 -7.35 -13.31
N LEU A 182 -13.37 -7.71 -12.19
CA LEU A 182 -12.69 -7.83 -10.89
C LEU A 182 -11.56 -8.87 -10.92
N GLN A 183 -11.74 -9.99 -11.61
CA GLN A 183 -10.68 -10.99 -11.76
C GLN A 183 -9.44 -10.43 -12.46
N MET A 184 -9.63 -9.70 -13.56
CA MET A 184 -8.52 -9.10 -14.31
C MET A 184 -7.79 -8.06 -13.46
N LEU A 185 -8.53 -7.30 -12.66
CA LEU A 185 -7.95 -6.34 -11.72
C LEU A 185 -7.09 -7.03 -10.64
N VAL A 186 -7.58 -8.10 -10.01
CA VAL A 186 -6.83 -8.87 -9.00
C VAL A 186 -5.55 -9.46 -9.61
N LEU A 187 -5.66 -10.12 -10.77
CA LEU A 187 -4.50 -10.69 -11.47
C LEU A 187 -3.46 -9.62 -11.80
N HIS A 188 -3.91 -8.45 -12.25
CA HIS A 188 -3.05 -7.34 -12.59
C HIS A 188 -2.30 -6.76 -11.38
N ILE A 189 -3.03 -6.58 -10.27
CA ILE A 189 -2.48 -6.10 -8.99
C ILE A 189 -1.41 -7.07 -8.49
N ASN A 190 -1.71 -8.37 -8.48
CA ASN A 190 -0.76 -9.39 -8.05
C ASN A 190 0.46 -9.45 -8.98
N ALA A 191 0.29 -9.32 -10.30
CA ALA A 191 1.39 -9.36 -11.26
C ALA A 191 2.31 -8.11 -11.21
N ARG A 192 1.76 -6.90 -10.99
CA ARG A 192 2.55 -5.66 -10.95
C ARG A 192 3.00 -5.25 -9.54
N GLY A 193 2.44 -5.86 -8.49
CA GLY A 193 2.73 -5.53 -7.10
C GLY A 193 2.30 -4.10 -6.73
N TYR A 194 2.96 -3.52 -5.72
CA TYR A 194 2.55 -2.28 -5.07
C TYR A 194 2.29 -1.10 -6.03
N ARG A 195 3.04 -1.03 -7.14
CA ARG A 195 2.95 0.04 -8.14
C ARG A 195 2.05 -0.29 -9.33
N TRP A 196 1.11 -1.22 -9.20
CA TRP A 196 0.18 -1.60 -10.26
C TRP A 196 -0.53 -0.41 -10.92
N HIS A 197 -0.81 0.64 -10.13
CA HIS A 197 -1.49 1.84 -10.59
C HIS A 197 -0.63 2.81 -11.40
N ALA A 198 0.70 2.67 -11.41
CA ALA A 198 1.62 3.67 -11.97
C ALA A 198 1.45 3.91 -13.48
N GLY A 199 0.84 2.97 -14.21
CA GLY A 199 0.53 3.12 -15.64
C GLY A 199 -0.85 3.70 -15.94
N ILE A 200 -1.73 3.86 -14.95
CA ILE A 200 -3.12 4.25 -15.14
C ILE A 200 -3.25 5.77 -14.94
N ARG A 201 -3.61 6.48 -16.02
CA ARG A 201 -3.73 7.95 -15.99
C ARG A 201 -4.77 8.38 -14.95
N GLN A 202 -4.40 9.37 -14.12
CA GLN A 202 -5.24 9.90 -13.03
C GLN A 202 -5.59 8.88 -11.92
N LEU A 203 -4.87 7.76 -11.80
CA LEU A 203 -4.98 6.85 -10.66
C LEU A 203 -3.78 7.01 -9.72
N GLY A 204 -3.98 7.79 -8.66
CA GLY A 204 -2.96 8.03 -7.64
C GLY A 204 -2.76 6.84 -6.70
N GLN A 205 -1.64 6.84 -5.97
CA GLN A 205 -1.31 5.82 -4.97
C GLN A 205 -2.41 5.66 -3.91
N ILE A 206 -3.01 6.77 -3.49
CA ILE A 206 -4.13 6.78 -2.54
C ILE A 206 -5.29 5.99 -3.14
N GLN A 207 -5.79 6.38 -4.32
CA GLN A 207 -6.87 5.67 -5.01
C GLN A 207 -6.59 4.18 -5.28
N ALA A 208 -5.34 3.86 -5.59
CA ALA A 208 -4.92 2.48 -5.80
C ALA A 208 -4.92 1.63 -4.52
N ALA A 209 -4.38 2.17 -3.42
CA ALA A 209 -4.39 1.50 -2.11
C ALA A 209 -5.83 1.22 -1.65
N ARG A 210 -6.76 2.13 -1.97
CA ARG A 210 -8.19 2.01 -1.66
C ARG A 210 -8.86 0.88 -2.42
N VAL A 211 -8.59 0.75 -3.72
CA VAL A 211 -9.05 -0.39 -4.53
C VAL A 211 -8.52 -1.70 -3.96
N VAL A 212 -7.24 -1.75 -3.60
CA VAL A 212 -6.63 -2.93 -2.97
C VAL A 212 -7.32 -3.27 -1.65
N ALA A 213 -7.53 -2.30 -0.76
CA ALA A 213 -8.20 -2.52 0.51
C ALA A 213 -9.63 -3.08 0.34
N TRP A 214 -10.38 -2.57 -0.63
CA TRP A 214 -11.71 -3.08 -0.96
C TRP A 214 -11.69 -4.52 -1.46
N LEU A 215 -10.73 -4.88 -2.33
CA LEU A 215 -10.54 -6.25 -2.80
C LEU A 215 -10.20 -7.19 -1.64
N ARG A 216 -9.37 -6.73 -0.69
CA ARG A 216 -9.00 -7.49 0.51
C ARG A 216 -10.20 -7.87 1.37
N GLN A 217 -11.14 -6.95 1.55
CA GLN A 217 -12.39 -7.21 2.29
C GLN A 217 -13.25 -8.31 1.64
N HIS A 218 -13.00 -8.62 0.37
CA HIS A 218 -13.74 -9.62 -0.41
C HIS A 218 -12.84 -10.75 -0.94
N GLU A 219 -11.68 -11.01 -0.32
CA GLU A 219 -10.73 -12.08 -0.71
C GLU A 219 -11.42 -13.45 -0.78
N ALA A 220 -12.37 -13.70 0.11
CA ALA A 220 -13.12 -14.95 0.15
C ALA A 220 -13.93 -15.24 -1.15
N SER A 221 -14.21 -14.25 -1.99
CA SER A 221 -14.84 -14.45 -3.31
C SER A 221 -13.98 -14.04 -4.50
N LEU A 222 -13.09 -13.05 -4.34
CA LEU A 222 -12.30 -12.50 -5.45
C LEU A 222 -10.89 -13.11 -5.55
N GLY A 223 -10.44 -13.83 -4.54
CA GLY A 223 -9.09 -14.38 -4.43
C GLY A 223 -8.14 -13.47 -3.66
N GLU A 224 -7.01 -14.04 -3.23
CA GLU A 224 -6.03 -13.39 -2.37
C GLU A 224 -5.22 -12.28 -3.08
N ILE A 225 -5.01 -11.16 -2.40
CA ILE A 225 -4.05 -10.13 -2.82
C ILE A 225 -2.69 -10.43 -2.18
N GLN A 226 -1.68 -10.68 -3.01
CA GLN A 226 -0.35 -11.06 -2.54
C GLN A 226 0.35 -9.93 -1.78
N ALA A 227 1.19 -10.28 -0.80
CA ALA A 227 1.91 -9.32 0.05
C ALA A 227 2.72 -8.26 -0.74
N GLN A 228 3.26 -8.63 -1.91
CA GLN A 228 3.99 -7.72 -2.81
C GLN A 228 3.14 -6.57 -3.38
N ALA A 229 1.81 -6.71 -3.37
CA ALA A 229 0.87 -5.67 -3.78
C ALA A 229 0.48 -4.72 -2.64
N LEU A 230 0.71 -5.11 -1.38
CA LEU A 230 0.23 -4.39 -0.20
C LEU A 230 1.24 -3.36 0.32
N THR A 231 2.53 -3.66 0.21
CA THR A 231 3.57 -2.88 0.85
C THR A 231 4.54 -2.31 -0.18
N PRO A 232 4.90 -1.02 -0.11
CA PRO A 232 5.94 -0.49 -0.97
C PRO A 232 7.24 -1.25 -0.72
N THR A 233 7.99 -1.58 -1.77
CA THR A 233 9.29 -2.28 -1.69
C THR A 233 10.30 -1.59 -0.77
N ARG A 234 10.10 -0.31 -0.41
CA ARG A 234 10.90 0.43 0.57
C ARG A 234 10.45 0.23 2.03
N ALA A 235 9.20 -0.11 2.27
CA ALA A 235 8.62 -0.37 3.59
C ALA A 235 8.53 -1.87 3.93
N ILE A 236 8.77 -2.75 2.94
CA ILE A 236 9.19 -4.13 3.21
C ILE A 236 10.60 -4.02 3.79
N VAL A 237 10.62 -3.99 5.11
CA VAL A 237 11.76 -3.81 6.00
C VAL A 237 13.01 -4.53 5.50
N ALA A 238 14.08 -3.76 5.29
CA ALA A 238 15.45 -4.22 5.03
C ALA A 238 16.08 -5.02 6.19
N ALA A 239 15.33 -5.37 7.24
CA ALA A 239 15.84 -5.99 8.47
C ALA A 239 15.54 -7.49 8.62
N GLU A 240 14.64 -8.11 7.84
CA GLU A 240 14.22 -9.51 8.08
C GLU A 240 14.51 -10.50 6.96
N GLN A 241 15.15 -10.08 5.87
CA GLN A 241 15.56 -11.00 4.80
C GLN A 241 17.00 -10.72 4.41
N VAL A 242 17.93 -11.07 5.30
CA VAL A 242 19.35 -11.13 4.94
C VAL A 242 19.58 -12.45 4.22
N ARG A 243 19.84 -12.39 2.91
CA ARG A 243 20.31 -13.55 2.15
C ARG A 243 21.59 -14.08 2.85
N PRO A 244 21.68 -15.38 3.17
CA PRO A 244 22.86 -15.91 3.86
C PRO A 244 24.10 -15.59 3.05
N ALA A 245 25.10 -15.01 3.72
CA ALA A 245 26.27 -14.50 3.05
C ALA A 245 27.07 -15.68 2.45
N SER A 246 27.53 -15.53 1.20
CA SER A 246 28.27 -16.57 0.49
C SER A 246 29.19 -15.96 -0.58
N THR A 247 30.18 -16.72 -1.00
CA THR A 247 31.08 -16.40 -2.11
C THR A 247 30.48 -16.92 -3.43
N ASP A 248 29.37 -16.31 -3.86
CA ASP A 248 28.70 -16.58 -5.14
C ASP A 248 28.21 -15.23 -5.73
N ILE A 249 27.52 -15.23 -6.86
CA ILE A 249 26.90 -14.03 -7.44
C ILE A 249 25.81 -13.51 -6.50
N MET A 250 26.20 -12.52 -5.69
CA MET A 250 25.47 -12.02 -4.55
C MET A 250 25.54 -10.48 -4.50
N PRO A 251 24.55 -9.80 -3.92
CA PRO A 251 24.65 -8.38 -3.63
C PRO A 251 25.84 -8.10 -2.70
N LEU A 252 26.43 -6.92 -2.80
CA LEU A 252 27.61 -6.48 -2.04
C LEU A 252 27.43 -6.66 -0.52
N GLU A 253 26.24 -6.40 0.03
CA GLU A 253 25.92 -6.60 1.45
C GLU A 253 25.87 -8.08 1.91
N SER A 254 25.74 -9.04 0.98
CA SER A 254 25.65 -10.47 1.25
C SER A 254 26.79 -11.27 0.59
N PHE A 255 27.77 -10.59 -0.01
CA PHE A 255 28.90 -11.25 -0.67
C PHE A 255 30.04 -11.45 0.33
N LEU A 256 30.42 -12.71 0.56
CA LEU A 256 31.62 -13.04 1.32
C LEU A 256 32.82 -13.02 0.41
N VAL A 257 33.66 -12.00 0.57
CA VAL A 257 34.92 -11.86 -0.16
C VAL A 257 35.94 -12.86 0.41
N PRO A 258 36.54 -13.75 -0.41
CA PRO A 258 37.61 -14.62 0.03
C PRO A 258 38.79 -13.81 0.56
N THR A 259 39.38 -14.19 1.69
CA THR A 259 40.47 -13.44 2.33
C THR A 259 41.70 -13.28 1.44
N GLN A 260 41.92 -14.20 0.49
CA GLN A 260 43.03 -14.11 -0.47
C GLN A 260 42.76 -13.08 -1.59
N LEU A 261 41.50 -12.69 -1.79
CA LEU A 261 41.04 -11.81 -2.86
C LEU A 261 40.36 -10.55 -2.33
N ASP A 262 40.50 -10.26 -1.04
CA ASP A 262 39.93 -9.08 -0.40
C ASP A 262 40.68 -7.78 -0.71
N GLY A 263 41.88 -7.90 -1.28
CA GLY A 263 42.71 -6.80 -1.71
C GLY A 263 43.53 -6.14 -0.61
N VAL A 264 43.64 -6.74 0.58
CA VAL A 264 44.58 -6.27 1.62
C VAL A 264 46.02 -6.26 1.09
N GLN A 265 46.39 -7.27 0.30
CA GLN A 265 47.71 -7.41 -0.33
C GLN A 265 47.67 -7.14 -1.85
N GLY A 266 46.74 -6.31 -2.32
CA GLY A 266 46.56 -6.10 -3.76
C GLY A 266 47.72 -5.35 -4.42
N ASP A 267 48.05 -5.71 -5.66
CA ASP A 267 49.25 -5.23 -6.37
C ASP A 267 49.29 -3.69 -6.55
N ASN A 268 48.13 -3.04 -6.69
CA ASN A 268 48.04 -1.58 -6.87
C ASN A 268 47.79 -0.84 -5.54
N ARG A 269 47.95 -1.49 -4.38
CA ARG A 269 47.86 -0.81 -3.08
C ARG A 269 49.02 0.18 -2.91
N HIS A 270 48.74 1.30 -2.26
CA HIS A 270 49.79 2.24 -1.90
C HIS A 270 50.70 1.65 -0.83
N LEU A 271 52.02 1.82 -0.96
CA LEU A 271 52.99 1.34 0.03
C LEU A 271 53.02 2.19 1.31
N GLY A 272 52.54 3.44 1.24
CA GLY A 272 52.47 4.37 2.36
C GLY A 272 51.12 4.36 3.08
N LYS A 273 50.91 5.32 3.98
CA LYS A 273 49.64 5.48 4.70
C LYS A 273 48.58 6.12 3.76
N PRO A 274 47.49 5.42 3.43
CA PRO A 274 46.43 5.97 2.60
C PRO A 274 45.66 7.10 3.31
N ARG A 275 44.97 7.94 2.51
CA ARG A 275 44.14 9.04 3.02
C ARG A 275 42.75 8.59 3.52
N ILE A 276 42.49 7.29 3.46
CA ILE A 276 41.26 6.64 3.91
C ILE A 276 41.61 5.47 4.81
N GLU A 277 40.73 5.16 5.78
CA GLU A 277 40.91 4.08 6.75
C GLU A 277 40.61 2.67 6.16
N ALA A 278 40.43 2.56 4.85
CA ALA A 278 40.02 1.31 4.20
C ALA A 278 41.19 0.33 4.07
N VAL A 279 41.09 -0.83 4.73
CA VAL A 279 42.14 -1.86 4.70
C VAL A 279 41.99 -2.88 3.57
N ASN A 280 40.79 -3.01 2.98
CA ASN A 280 40.49 -3.96 1.91
C ASN A 280 39.62 -3.32 0.81
N ASP A 281 39.37 -4.03 -0.28
CA ASP A 281 38.71 -3.46 -1.47
C ASP A 281 37.25 -3.11 -1.20
N TYR A 282 36.57 -3.95 -0.41
CA TYR A 282 35.20 -3.72 0.03
C TYR A 282 35.06 -2.40 0.80
N GLN A 283 35.95 -2.15 1.76
CA GLN A 283 35.96 -0.91 2.53
C GLN A 283 36.30 0.29 1.63
N ALA A 284 37.22 0.12 0.68
CA ALA A 284 37.62 1.20 -0.23
C ALA A 284 36.45 1.65 -1.14
N ILE A 285 35.67 0.70 -1.66
CA ILE A 285 34.42 0.99 -2.40
C ILE A 285 33.45 1.75 -1.51
N ASN A 286 33.25 1.34 -0.26
CA ASN A 286 32.34 2.02 0.66
C ASN A 286 32.79 3.45 0.99
N SER A 287 34.09 3.67 1.20
CA SER A 287 34.65 5.01 1.37
C SER A 287 34.39 5.89 0.15
N TRP A 288 34.57 5.36 -1.06
CA TRP A 288 34.25 6.09 -2.31
C TRP A 288 32.77 6.44 -2.42
N LEU A 289 31.88 5.48 -2.14
CA LEU A 289 30.43 5.68 -2.20
C LEU A 289 29.98 6.76 -1.22
N ASN A 290 30.57 6.81 -0.02
CA ASN A 290 30.30 7.83 0.98
C ASN A 290 30.81 9.21 0.55
N ALA A 291 31.97 9.28 -0.13
CA ALA A 291 32.57 10.55 -0.54
C ALA A 291 31.88 11.20 -1.75
N VAL A 292 31.42 10.41 -2.74
CA VAL A 292 30.97 10.96 -4.04
C VAL A 292 29.45 11.05 -4.17
N SER A 293 28.68 10.31 -3.35
CA SER A 293 27.23 10.24 -3.50
C SER A 293 26.49 11.34 -2.73
N ARG A 294 25.99 12.36 -3.44
CA ARG A 294 25.19 13.45 -2.86
C ARG A 294 23.71 13.10 -2.62
N ASN A 295 23.22 12.01 -3.21
CA ASN A 295 21.85 11.53 -3.04
C ASN A 295 21.76 10.00 -3.21
N ASP A 296 20.63 9.43 -2.77
CA ASP A 296 20.39 7.98 -2.78
C ASP A 296 20.30 7.34 -4.17
N ASN A 297 19.91 8.10 -5.20
CA ASN A 297 19.81 7.58 -6.56
C ASN A 297 21.22 7.38 -7.15
N THR A 298 22.09 8.39 -7.01
CA THR A 298 23.49 8.35 -7.42
C THR A 298 24.23 7.26 -6.64
N ARG A 299 24.05 7.18 -5.31
CA ARG A 299 24.64 6.13 -4.47
C ARG A 299 24.28 4.73 -4.98
N ARG A 300 22.99 4.51 -5.29
CA ARG A 300 22.51 3.22 -5.79
C ARG A 300 23.10 2.85 -7.15
N SER A 301 23.17 3.81 -8.08
CA SER A 301 23.78 3.57 -9.38
C SER A 301 25.27 3.25 -9.26
N TYR A 302 26.00 4.00 -8.43
CA TYR A 302 27.44 3.85 -8.26
C TYR A 302 27.79 2.55 -7.55
N ARG A 303 27.04 2.21 -6.49
CA ARG A 303 27.17 0.93 -5.79
C ARG A 303 26.97 -0.24 -6.74
N ARG A 304 25.96 -0.18 -7.60
CA ARG A 304 25.65 -1.25 -8.56
C ARG A 304 26.81 -1.50 -9.53
N GLU A 305 27.42 -0.45 -10.08
CA GLU A 305 28.55 -0.66 -11.01
C GLU A 305 29.81 -1.14 -10.29
N ALA A 306 30.14 -0.59 -9.12
CA ALA A 306 31.29 -1.05 -8.32
C ALA A 306 31.13 -2.51 -7.86
N GLU A 307 29.93 -2.90 -7.43
CA GLU A 307 29.57 -4.27 -7.10
C GLU A 307 29.78 -5.23 -8.27
N ARG A 308 29.28 -4.86 -9.46
CA ARG A 308 29.46 -5.66 -10.68
C ARG A 308 30.93 -5.92 -10.99
N LEU A 309 31.75 -4.87 -10.92
CA LEU A 309 33.19 -5.00 -11.16
C LEU A 309 33.86 -5.88 -10.09
N LEU A 310 33.52 -5.69 -8.81
CA LEU A 310 34.08 -6.50 -7.71
C LEU A 310 33.74 -7.99 -7.86
N LEU A 311 32.47 -8.30 -8.14
CA LEU A 311 32.02 -9.68 -8.38
C LEU A 311 32.74 -10.30 -9.57
N TRP A 312 32.84 -9.56 -10.69
CA TRP A 312 33.55 -10.02 -11.87
C TRP A 312 35.04 -10.27 -11.58
N ALA A 313 35.72 -9.33 -10.92
CA ALA A 313 37.13 -9.46 -10.57
C ALA A 313 37.39 -10.74 -9.76
N ILE A 314 36.56 -10.99 -8.75
CA ILE A 314 36.77 -12.13 -7.83
C ILE A 314 36.30 -13.45 -8.44
N LEU A 315 35.09 -13.50 -9.01
CA LEU A 315 34.48 -14.76 -9.43
C LEU A 315 34.95 -15.20 -10.83
N GLU A 316 35.10 -14.24 -11.75
CA GLU A 316 35.47 -14.47 -13.15
C GLU A 316 37.00 -14.51 -13.31
N ARG A 317 37.71 -13.50 -12.78
CA ARG A 317 39.18 -13.39 -12.92
C ARG A 317 39.97 -14.02 -11.78
N GLY A 318 39.37 -14.24 -10.60
CA GLY A 318 40.10 -14.73 -9.43
C GLY A 318 41.13 -13.72 -8.91
N LYS A 319 40.85 -12.42 -9.05
CA LYS A 319 41.72 -11.33 -8.62
C LYS A 319 40.99 -10.39 -7.65
N ALA A 320 41.74 -9.84 -6.70
CA ALA A 320 41.29 -8.68 -5.94
C ALA A 320 41.07 -7.48 -6.89
N LEU A 321 40.12 -6.60 -6.57
CA LEU A 321 39.86 -5.37 -7.33
C LEU A 321 41.13 -4.51 -7.43
N SER A 322 41.88 -4.42 -6.33
CA SER A 322 43.16 -3.70 -6.26
C SER A 322 44.30 -4.39 -7.01
N SER A 323 44.11 -5.58 -7.59
CA SER A 323 45.10 -6.28 -8.41
C SER A 323 44.73 -6.37 -9.90
N LEU A 324 43.67 -5.66 -10.32
CA LEU A 324 43.30 -5.61 -11.74
C LEU A 324 44.34 -4.84 -12.54
N SER A 325 44.75 -5.41 -13.68
CA SER A 325 45.62 -4.76 -14.66
C SER A 325 44.81 -4.03 -15.75
N VAL A 326 45.51 -3.34 -16.66
CA VAL A 326 44.91 -2.75 -17.86
C VAL A 326 44.28 -3.83 -18.75
N ASP A 327 44.90 -5.01 -18.84
CA ASP A 327 44.34 -6.15 -19.59
C ASP A 327 43.06 -6.67 -18.95
N ASP A 328 42.99 -6.69 -17.62
CA ASP A 328 41.75 -7.07 -16.93
C ASP A 328 40.64 -6.03 -17.16
N ALA A 329 40.97 -4.74 -17.29
CA ALA A 329 39.99 -3.72 -17.62
C ALA A 329 39.42 -3.90 -19.04
N ALA A 330 40.27 -4.23 -20.02
CA ALA A 330 39.83 -4.58 -21.37
C ALA A 330 38.97 -5.86 -21.37
N ALA A 331 39.41 -6.90 -20.67
CA ALA A 331 38.67 -8.14 -20.50
C ALA A 331 37.27 -7.91 -19.87
N HIS A 332 37.15 -7.03 -18.88
CA HIS A 332 35.85 -6.69 -18.30
C HIS A 332 34.92 -6.00 -19.31
N GLN A 333 35.46 -5.12 -20.18
CA GLN A 333 34.66 -4.49 -21.24
C GLN A 333 34.18 -5.51 -22.27
N ASP A 334 35.06 -6.40 -22.72
CA ASP A 334 34.71 -7.47 -23.67
C ASP A 334 33.66 -8.41 -23.09
N TRP A 335 33.84 -8.81 -21.83
CA TRP A 335 32.88 -9.62 -21.07
C TRP A 335 31.51 -8.93 -20.99
N LEU A 336 31.49 -7.65 -20.61
CA LEU A 336 30.26 -6.88 -20.44
C LEU A 336 29.53 -6.66 -21.77
N TYR A 337 30.27 -6.46 -22.85
CA TYR A 337 29.73 -6.35 -24.20
C TYR A 337 29.07 -7.65 -24.64
N ALA A 338 29.75 -8.78 -24.43
CA ALA A 338 29.32 -10.12 -24.81
C ALA A 338 28.10 -10.62 -24.02
N LEU A 339 27.96 -10.22 -22.75
CA LEU A 339 26.95 -10.73 -21.83
C LEU A 339 25.51 -10.50 -22.34
N GLY A 340 24.77 -11.60 -22.48
CA GLY A 340 23.39 -11.64 -22.96
C GLY A 340 23.23 -11.41 -24.47
N ARG A 341 24.34 -11.35 -25.22
CA ARG A 341 24.36 -11.21 -26.69
C ARG A 341 25.00 -12.38 -27.41
N THR A 342 25.98 -13.00 -26.76
CA THR A 342 26.75 -14.09 -27.35
C THR A 342 25.96 -15.38 -27.19
N PRO A 343 25.79 -16.20 -28.23
CA PRO A 343 25.21 -17.54 -28.07
C PRO A 343 26.02 -18.36 -27.05
N GLU A 344 25.35 -19.21 -26.26
CA GLU A 344 26.02 -19.99 -25.19
C GLU A 344 27.21 -20.82 -25.69
N GLN A 345 27.13 -21.32 -26.93
CA GLN A 345 28.20 -22.09 -27.58
C GLN A 345 29.50 -21.28 -27.81
N HIS A 346 29.40 -19.95 -27.89
CA HIS A 346 30.53 -19.04 -28.10
C HIS A 346 30.93 -18.29 -26.83
N TRP A 347 30.30 -18.61 -25.70
CA TRP A 347 30.63 -18.02 -24.41
C TRP A 347 31.89 -18.68 -23.84
N HIS A 348 33.00 -17.96 -23.87
CA HIS A 348 34.32 -18.44 -23.46
C HIS A 348 34.70 -18.06 -22.02
N TRP A 349 33.82 -17.36 -21.32
CA TRP A 349 34.02 -16.95 -19.93
C TRP A 349 33.62 -18.08 -18.98
N LYS A 350 34.29 -18.14 -17.83
CA LYS A 350 34.21 -19.21 -16.82
C LYS A 350 32.78 -19.40 -16.29
N ILE A 351 32.08 -18.31 -16.00
CA ILE A 351 30.74 -18.39 -15.40
C ILE A 351 29.67 -18.23 -16.49
N PRO A 352 28.71 -19.18 -16.60
CA PRO A 352 27.62 -19.10 -17.57
C PRO A 352 26.82 -17.78 -17.51
N GLN A 353 26.29 -17.33 -18.65
CA GLN A 353 25.62 -16.03 -18.77
C GLN A 353 24.35 -15.93 -17.91
N ASP A 354 23.56 -17.00 -17.82
CA ASP A 354 22.33 -17.10 -17.02
C ASP A 354 22.59 -16.87 -15.52
N LYS A 355 23.80 -17.17 -15.04
CA LYS A 355 24.20 -16.89 -13.65
C LYS A 355 24.41 -15.40 -13.38
N TRP A 356 24.55 -14.56 -14.39
CA TRP A 356 24.69 -13.11 -14.26
C TRP A 356 23.41 -12.34 -14.60
N LEU A 357 22.47 -12.97 -15.29
CA LEU A 357 21.24 -12.38 -15.81
C LEU A 357 20.01 -12.85 -15.01
N GLY A 358 19.17 -11.92 -14.56
CA GLY A 358 17.95 -12.24 -13.81
C GLY A 358 16.76 -11.35 -14.16
N PRO A 359 15.59 -11.61 -13.55
CA PRO A 359 14.39 -10.84 -13.81
C PRO A 359 14.53 -9.37 -13.39
N ARG A 360 13.85 -8.47 -14.11
CA ARG A 360 13.88 -7.02 -13.82
C ARG A 360 13.26 -6.74 -12.47
N ASN A 361 13.81 -5.75 -11.75
CA ASN A 361 13.32 -5.31 -10.42
C ASN A 361 13.31 -6.40 -9.34
N THR A 362 14.15 -7.44 -9.47
CA THR A 362 14.30 -8.47 -8.44
C THR A 362 14.90 -7.86 -7.16
N ALA A 363 14.28 -8.13 -6.02
CA ALA A 363 14.77 -7.63 -4.73
C ALA A 363 16.14 -8.23 -4.38
N ARG A 364 17.03 -7.44 -3.75
CA ARG A 364 18.43 -7.85 -3.49
C ARG A 364 18.54 -9.05 -2.55
N TRP A 365 17.61 -9.21 -1.63
CA TRP A 365 17.55 -10.36 -0.72
C TRP A 365 17.03 -11.65 -1.39
N SER A 366 16.42 -11.55 -2.58
CA SER A 366 15.88 -12.71 -3.28
C SER A 366 17.01 -13.64 -3.75
N PRO A 367 16.83 -14.97 -3.65
CA PRO A 367 17.72 -15.95 -4.27
C PRO A 367 17.86 -15.77 -5.80
N ASP A 368 16.83 -15.21 -6.44
CA ASP A 368 16.79 -14.96 -7.89
C ASP A 368 17.49 -13.66 -8.28
N TRP A 369 17.98 -12.88 -7.31
CA TRP A 369 18.69 -11.64 -7.61
C TRP A 369 19.93 -11.91 -8.44
N ARG A 370 20.11 -11.10 -9.48
CA ARG A 370 21.29 -11.09 -10.35
C ARG A 370 21.73 -9.66 -10.62
N PRO A 371 23.04 -9.43 -10.84
CA PRO A 371 23.59 -8.09 -11.04
C PRO A 371 23.11 -7.43 -12.35
N TYR A 372 22.65 -8.20 -13.33
CA TYR A 372 22.13 -7.68 -14.61
C TYR A 372 20.71 -8.16 -14.86
N GLU A 373 19.86 -7.27 -15.38
CA GLU A 373 18.46 -7.58 -15.72
C GLU A 373 18.29 -7.95 -17.21
N GLY A 374 19.38 -8.40 -17.85
CA GLY A 374 19.49 -8.58 -19.30
C GLY A 374 20.72 -7.86 -19.89
N ALA A 375 20.89 -8.02 -21.20
CA ALA A 375 21.99 -7.42 -21.94
C ALA A 375 21.94 -5.88 -21.87
N LEU A 376 22.98 -5.23 -21.31
CA LEU A 376 23.03 -3.78 -21.19
C LEU A 376 23.08 -3.09 -22.54
N SER A 377 22.28 -2.05 -22.78
CA SER A 377 22.42 -1.20 -23.98
C SER A 377 23.82 -0.57 -24.08
N LEU A 378 24.27 -0.20 -25.29
CA LEU A 378 25.57 0.46 -25.50
C LEU A 378 25.73 1.70 -24.62
N ARG A 379 24.66 2.52 -24.51
CA ARG A 379 24.66 3.70 -23.62
C ARG A 379 24.83 3.33 -22.16
N SER A 380 24.20 2.24 -21.71
CA SER A 380 24.34 1.73 -20.33
C SER A 380 25.74 1.19 -20.06
N GLN A 381 26.37 0.54 -21.05
CA GLN A 381 27.75 0.07 -20.96
C GLN A 381 28.73 1.26 -20.84
N GLN A 382 28.57 2.28 -21.69
CA GLN A 382 29.34 3.52 -21.61
C GLN A 382 29.19 4.21 -20.24
N GLN A 383 27.96 4.28 -19.72
CA GLN A 383 27.72 4.84 -18.39
C GLN A 383 28.40 4.02 -17.28
N SER A 384 28.36 2.68 -17.37
CA SER A 384 29.06 1.80 -16.43
C SER A 384 30.56 2.09 -16.43
N TYR A 385 31.18 2.20 -17.62
CA TYR A 385 32.58 2.56 -17.76
C TYR A 385 32.92 3.93 -17.15
N VAL A 386 32.10 4.96 -17.40
CA VAL A 386 32.30 6.31 -16.82
C VAL A 386 32.28 6.26 -15.29
N ILE A 387 31.34 5.50 -14.71
CA ILE A 387 31.24 5.35 -13.25
C ILE A 387 32.46 4.62 -12.70
N LEU A 388 32.86 3.50 -13.31
CA LEU A 388 34.03 2.72 -12.87
C LEU A 388 35.34 3.51 -13.01
N LYS A 389 35.49 4.29 -14.08
CA LYS A 389 36.62 5.23 -14.24
C LYS A 389 36.67 6.22 -13.06
N SER A 390 35.53 6.80 -12.68
CA SER A 390 35.46 7.72 -11.54
C SER A 390 35.80 7.07 -10.20
N LEU A 391 35.48 5.78 -10.02
CA LEU A 391 35.89 4.99 -8.85
C LEU A 391 37.42 4.85 -8.82
N CYS A 392 38.03 4.36 -9.90
CA CYS A 392 39.47 4.15 -9.99
C CYS A 392 40.26 5.46 -9.83
N GLU A 393 39.82 6.55 -10.46
CA GLU A 393 40.44 7.87 -10.32
C GLU A 393 40.39 8.39 -8.89
N TRP A 394 39.26 8.20 -8.21
CA TRP A 394 39.13 8.62 -6.81
C TRP A 394 40.02 7.78 -5.90
N LEU A 395 40.02 6.46 -6.04
CA LEU A 395 40.88 5.56 -5.25
C LEU A 395 42.37 5.89 -5.44
N THR A 396 42.79 6.18 -6.67
CA THR A 396 44.17 6.58 -6.97
C THR A 396 44.54 7.93 -6.33
N LYS A 397 43.58 8.84 -6.15
CA LYS A 397 43.80 10.13 -5.45
C LYS A 397 43.85 9.98 -3.93
N MET A 398 43.24 8.92 -3.39
CA MET A 398 43.20 8.62 -1.95
C MET A 398 44.35 7.72 -1.48
N ARG A 399 45.23 7.34 -2.41
CA ARG A 399 46.46 6.60 -2.13
C ARG A 399 47.36 7.32 -1.14
#